data_AF-A0A519CH24-F1
#
_entry.id   AF-A0A519CH24-F1
#
_cell.length_a   1.000
_cell.length_b   1.000
_cell.length_c   1.000
_cell.angle_alpha   90.00
_cell.angle_beta   90.00
_cell.angle_gamma   90.00
#
_symmetry.space_group_name_H-M   'P 1'
#
loop_
_entity.id
_entity.type
_entity.pdbx_description
1 polymer ?
#
loop_
_entity_poly.entity_id
_entity_poly.type
_entity_poly.pdbx_seq_one_letter_code
_entity_poly.pdbx_strand_id
1 'polypeptide(L)'
;YVVVFVAAERLENYSNSGQRLYVLGTGGDETKAQWFIRIAGLPIQEYLYSDLFTVNNNFFNNTLLGKMIPYTPIAYYDQITQQSWTEFKPGFHPIYIEDVKYSSGNNTPLKLVHSSPGFSDDENGQINIVLVYEINQNYVPSNLQ
;
A
#
# COMPACT_ATOMS: atom_id res chain seq x y z
N TYR A 1 5.99 -17.74 -6.52
CA TYR A 1 6.31 -16.52 -5.75
C TYR A 1 5.88 -15.30 -6.55
N VAL A 2 5.60 -14.20 -5.87
CA VAL A 2 5.34 -12.89 -6.47
C VAL A 2 6.25 -11.88 -5.75
N VAL A 3 6.86 -10.97 -6.50
CA VAL A 3 7.75 -9.94 -5.97
C VAL A 3 7.09 -8.59 -6.17
N VAL A 4 7.13 -7.73 -5.15
CA VAL A 4 6.68 -6.34 -5.23
C VAL A 4 7.78 -5.45 -4.70
N PHE A 5 8.04 -4.37 -5.42
CA PHE A 5 8.91 -3.29 -4.99
C PHE A 5 8.06 -2.10 -4.54
N VAL A 6 8.27 -1.61 -3.33
CA VAL A 6 7.57 -0.43 -2.79
C VAL A 6 8.60 0.63 -2.41
N ALA A 7 8.37 1.86 -2.82
CA ALA A 7 9.15 3.01 -2.37
C ALA A 7 8.32 3.85 -1.39
N ALA A 8 8.89 4.10 -0.22
CA ALA A 8 8.24 4.87 0.84
C ALA A 8 9.21 5.88 1.45
N GLU A 9 8.66 6.83 2.18
CA GLU A 9 9.41 7.74 3.05
C GLU A 9 8.85 7.60 4.47
N ARG A 10 9.72 7.22 5.41
CA ARG A 10 9.38 7.18 6.83
C ARG A 10 9.49 8.57 7.41
N LEU A 11 8.39 9.04 7.99
CA LEU A 11 8.32 10.36 8.60
C LEU A 11 8.86 10.34 10.04
N GLU A 12 9.37 11.48 10.50
CA GLU A 12 9.81 11.64 11.89
C GLU A 12 8.62 11.63 12.87
N ASN A 13 7.44 12.05 12.39
CA ASN A 13 6.21 12.14 13.16
C ASN A 13 5.53 10.77 13.30
N TYR A 14 4.72 10.65 14.35
CA TYR A 14 3.90 9.47 14.64
C TYR A 14 2.43 9.84 14.64
N SER A 15 1.57 8.83 14.44
CA SER A 15 0.14 8.99 14.67
C SER A 15 -0.16 9.28 16.15
N ASN A 16 -1.38 9.74 16.43
CA ASN A 16 -1.86 9.90 17.82
C ASN A 16 -1.87 8.58 18.61
N SER A 17 -1.91 7.43 17.92
CA SER A 17 -1.82 6.09 18.50
C SER A 17 -0.38 5.58 18.65
N GLY A 18 0.63 6.39 18.32
CA GLY A 18 2.04 6.03 18.43
C GLY A 18 2.57 5.17 17.26
N GLN A 19 1.85 5.09 16.15
CA GLN A 19 2.28 4.33 14.97
C GLN A 19 3.19 5.18 14.08
N ARG A 20 4.19 4.53 13.45
CA ARG A 20 5.05 5.16 12.44
C ARG A 20 4.21 5.62 11.25
N LEU A 21 4.53 6.81 10.74
CA LEU A 21 3.87 7.37 9.57
C LEU A 21 4.77 7.28 8.34
N TYR A 22 4.14 7.07 7.20
CA TYR A 22 4.82 6.93 5.91
C TYR A 22 4.12 7.75 4.82
N VAL A 23 4.89 8.16 3.83
CA VAL A 23 4.39 8.65 2.54
C VAL A 23 4.86 7.70 1.44
N LEU A 24 4.00 7.44 0.47
CA LEU A 24 4.31 6.61 -0.70
C LEU A 24 4.37 7.47 -1.96
N GLY A 25 4.91 6.91 -3.05
CA GLY A 25 4.81 7.53 -4.37
C GLY A 25 6.13 7.98 -4.98
N THR A 26 7.26 7.49 -4.46
CA THR A 26 8.61 7.88 -4.91
C THR A 26 9.21 6.97 -5.98
N GLY A 27 8.45 5.99 -6.50
CA GLY A 27 8.80 5.28 -7.75
C GLY A 27 8.73 3.75 -7.71
N GLY A 28 8.15 3.16 -6.67
CA GLY A 28 7.92 1.71 -6.64
C GLY A 28 6.70 1.29 -7.46
N ASP A 29 6.33 0.02 -7.33
CA ASP A 29 5.16 -0.55 -8.02
C ASP A 29 3.85 0.10 -7.58
N GLU A 30 3.82 0.75 -6.41
CA GLU A 30 2.68 1.53 -5.93
C GLU A 30 2.34 2.72 -6.86
N THR A 31 3.34 3.33 -7.50
CA THR A 31 3.12 4.42 -8.49
C THR A 31 2.66 3.93 -9.85
N LYS A 32 2.77 2.62 -10.10
CA LYS A 32 2.45 1.99 -11.39
C LYS A 32 1.03 1.41 -11.41
N ALA A 33 0.25 1.58 -10.35
CA ALA A 33 -1.13 1.10 -10.25
C ALA A 33 -1.97 1.43 -11.49
N GLN A 34 -1.92 2.68 -11.96
CA GLN A 34 -2.62 3.14 -13.16
C GLN A 34 -2.28 2.30 -14.42
N TRP A 35 -1.04 1.86 -14.56
CA TRP A 35 -0.60 1.06 -15.70
C TRP A 35 -1.11 -0.37 -15.59
N PHE A 36 -1.01 -0.98 -14.41
CA PHE A 36 -1.56 -2.32 -14.16
C PHE A 36 -3.06 -2.37 -14.40
N ILE A 37 -3.81 -1.36 -13.94
CA ILE A 37 -5.26 -1.29 -14.12
C ILE A 37 -5.61 -1.19 -15.62
N ARG A 38 -4.91 -0.34 -16.38
CA ARG A 38 -5.12 -0.20 -17.83
C ARG A 38 -4.80 -1.47 -18.61
N ILE A 39 -3.70 -2.14 -18.28
CA ILE A 39 -3.29 -3.40 -18.91
C ILE A 39 -4.31 -4.50 -18.63
N ALA A 40 -4.90 -4.51 -17.43
CA ALA A 40 -5.98 -5.44 -17.06
C ALA A 40 -7.32 -5.14 -17.76
N GLY A 41 -7.43 -4.04 -18.51
CA GLY A 41 -8.68 -3.61 -19.16
C GLY A 41 -9.75 -3.15 -18.17
N LEU A 42 -9.35 -2.75 -16.96
CA LEU A 42 -10.25 -2.34 -15.88
C LEU A 42 -10.48 -0.80 -15.90
N PRO A 43 -11.65 -0.32 -15.46
CA PRO A 43 -11.95 1.10 -15.38
C PRO A 43 -11.14 1.78 -14.26
N ILE A 44 -10.23 2.68 -14.62
CA ILE A 44 -9.31 3.33 -13.66
C ILE A 44 -10.03 4.09 -12.54
N GLN A 45 -11.22 4.63 -12.81
CA GLN A 45 -12.03 5.39 -11.86
C GLN A 45 -12.57 4.53 -10.70
N GLU A 46 -12.61 3.21 -10.86
CA GLU A 46 -12.99 2.32 -9.77
C GLU A 46 -11.86 2.14 -8.75
N TYR A 47 -10.60 2.38 -9.12
CA TYR A 47 -9.42 2.02 -8.32
C TYR A 47 -8.55 3.23 -7.94
N LEU A 48 -8.71 4.35 -8.64
CA LEU A 48 -8.00 5.60 -8.36
C LEU A 48 -8.99 6.68 -7.91
N TYR A 49 -8.51 7.65 -7.15
CA TYR A 49 -9.24 8.88 -6.86
C TYR A 49 -9.33 9.78 -8.10
N SER A 50 -10.01 10.92 -7.96
CA SER A 50 -10.31 11.86 -9.05
C SER A 50 -9.07 12.51 -9.69
N ASP A 51 -7.90 12.40 -9.06
CA ASP A 51 -6.62 12.82 -9.63
C ASP A 51 -6.03 11.79 -10.62
N LEU A 52 -6.65 10.61 -10.75
CA LEU A 52 -6.23 9.50 -11.60
C LEU A 52 -4.80 9.00 -11.30
N PHE A 53 -4.31 9.23 -10.08
CA PHE A 53 -2.98 8.82 -9.64
C PHE A 53 -3.05 8.14 -8.27
N THR A 54 -3.72 8.76 -7.31
CA THR A 54 -3.81 8.23 -5.94
C THR A 54 -4.76 7.04 -5.91
N VAL A 55 -4.29 5.90 -5.41
CA VAL A 55 -5.10 4.69 -5.24
C VAL A 55 -6.15 4.86 -4.16
N ASN A 56 -7.34 4.31 -4.38
CA ASN A 56 -8.47 4.41 -3.46
C ASN A 56 -8.66 3.13 -2.61
N ASN A 57 -9.67 3.13 -1.73
CA ASN A 57 -9.98 1.98 -0.88
C ASN A 57 -10.32 0.70 -1.67
N ASN A 58 -10.95 0.82 -2.85
CA ASN A 58 -11.27 -0.34 -3.68
C ASN A 58 -9.98 -1.01 -4.19
N PHE A 59 -8.96 -0.23 -4.58
CA PHE A 59 -7.65 -0.76 -4.94
C PHE A 59 -7.02 -1.58 -3.80
N PHE A 60 -6.92 -1.01 -2.60
CA PHE A 60 -6.32 -1.71 -1.45
C PHE A 60 -7.11 -2.95 -1.02
N ASN A 61 -8.45 -2.89 -1.06
CA ASN A 61 -9.30 -3.94 -0.50
C ASN A 61 -9.63 -5.06 -1.49
N ASN A 62 -9.63 -4.79 -2.80
CA ASN A 62 -10.16 -5.72 -3.80
C ASN A 62 -9.15 -6.14 -4.88
N THR A 63 -7.92 -5.62 -4.86
CA THR A 63 -6.87 -6.04 -5.81
C THR A 63 -5.76 -6.85 -5.12
N LEU A 64 -5.10 -7.71 -5.90
CA LEU A 64 -3.93 -8.45 -5.42
C LEU A 64 -2.78 -7.50 -5.07
N LEU A 65 -2.44 -6.57 -5.97
CA LEU A 65 -1.36 -5.62 -5.77
C LEU A 65 -1.60 -4.73 -4.55
N GLY A 66 -2.82 -4.20 -4.37
CA GLY A 66 -3.17 -3.38 -3.23
C GLY A 66 -2.99 -4.10 -1.89
N LYS A 67 -3.35 -5.39 -1.81
CA LYS A 67 -3.12 -6.21 -0.60
C LYS A 67 -1.66 -6.60 -0.37
N MET A 68 -0.82 -6.52 -1.40
CA MET A 68 0.61 -6.81 -1.31
C MET A 68 1.44 -5.57 -0.94
N ILE A 69 0.89 -4.36 -1.03
CA ILE A 69 1.53 -3.15 -0.51
C ILE A 69 1.33 -3.16 1.02
N PRO A 70 2.40 -3.13 1.84
CA PRO A 70 2.31 -3.31 3.29
C PRO A 70 1.95 -2.01 4.02
N TYR A 71 1.09 -1.17 3.41
CA TYR A 71 0.75 0.15 3.90
C TYR A 71 -0.71 0.47 3.62
N THR A 72 -1.39 1.05 4.61
CA THR A 72 -2.79 1.48 4.50
C THR A 72 -2.90 2.99 4.80
N PRO A 73 -3.62 3.77 3.98
CA PRO A 73 -3.80 5.20 4.23
C PRO A 73 -4.69 5.42 5.46
N ILE A 74 -4.28 6.34 6.34
CA ILE A 74 -5.04 6.71 7.55
C ILE A 74 -5.53 8.16 7.52
N ALA A 75 -4.92 9.00 6.70
CA ALA A 75 -5.27 10.40 6.54
C ALA A 75 -4.77 10.96 5.20
N TYR A 76 -5.26 12.13 4.83
CA TYR A 76 -4.88 12.87 3.64
C TYR A 76 -4.44 14.28 4.04
N TYR A 77 -3.17 14.59 3.82
CA TYR A 77 -2.54 15.84 4.23
C TYR A 77 -2.68 16.90 3.15
N ASP A 78 -3.20 18.05 3.55
CA ASP A 78 -3.22 19.26 2.74
C ASP A 78 -2.02 20.14 3.07
N GLN A 79 -1.10 20.26 2.12
CA GLN A 79 0.09 21.09 2.29
C GLN A 79 -0.21 22.60 2.38
N ILE A 80 -1.36 23.05 1.86
CA ILE A 80 -1.76 24.47 1.87
C ILE A 80 -2.24 24.87 3.26
N THR A 81 -3.17 24.09 3.83
CA THR A 81 -3.74 24.37 5.15
C THR A 81 -2.92 23.77 6.31
N GLN A 82 -1.98 22.88 6.00
CA GLN A 82 -1.21 22.08 6.97
C GLN A 82 -2.10 21.22 7.87
N GLN A 83 -3.22 20.74 7.33
CA GLN A 83 -4.21 19.93 8.04
C GLN A 83 -4.37 18.55 7.41
N SER A 84 -4.73 17.57 8.24
CA SER A 84 -5.03 16.20 7.81
C SER A 84 -6.53 15.95 7.82
N TRP A 85 -7.00 15.23 6.80
CA TRP A 85 -8.41 14.92 6.57
C TRP A 85 -8.61 13.40 6.46
N THR A 86 -9.80 12.91 6.76
CA THR A 86 -10.15 11.48 6.61
C THR A 86 -10.59 11.13 5.19
N GLU A 87 -10.93 12.13 4.38
CA GLU A 87 -11.37 11.97 3.00
C GLU A 87 -10.38 12.63 2.04
N PHE A 88 -10.18 11.97 0.90
CA PHE A 88 -9.30 12.49 -0.15
C PHE A 88 -9.96 13.67 -0.88
N LYS A 89 -9.14 14.67 -1.20
CA LYS A 89 -9.43 15.70 -2.20
C LYS A 89 -8.24 15.84 -3.14
N PRO A 90 -8.46 16.25 -4.41
CA PRO A 90 -7.35 16.52 -5.34
C PRO A 90 -6.30 17.44 -4.72
N GLY A 91 -5.03 17.03 -4.79
CA GLY A 91 -3.89 17.74 -4.20
C GLY A 91 -3.54 17.33 -2.77
N PHE A 92 -4.35 16.49 -2.11
CA PHE A 92 -4.00 15.95 -0.80
C PHE A 92 -3.04 14.76 -0.94
N HIS A 93 -2.11 14.66 0.00
CA HIS A 93 -1.10 13.60 0.02
C HIS A 93 -1.48 12.55 1.07
N PRO A 94 -1.63 11.27 0.70
CA PRO A 94 -2.01 10.26 1.69
C PRO A 94 -0.87 10.00 2.68
N ILE A 95 -1.24 9.88 3.95
CA ILE A 95 -0.38 9.44 5.04
C ILE A 95 -0.74 8.00 5.38
N TYR A 96 0.26 7.14 5.45
CA TYR A 96 0.11 5.71 5.64
C TYR A 96 0.65 5.25 6.99
N ILE A 97 0.13 4.10 7.45
CA ILE A 97 0.75 3.27 8.48
C ILE A 97 1.14 1.93 7.86
N GLU A 98 2.11 1.25 8.47
CA GLU A 98 2.44 -0.13 8.11
C GLU A 98 1.29 -1.08 8.45
N ASP A 99 0.94 -1.95 7.50
CA ASP A 99 -0.19 -2.87 7.59
C ASP A 99 -0.01 -4.05 6.61
N VAL A 100 0.63 -5.13 7.07
CA VAL A 100 0.94 -6.31 6.25
C VAL A 100 -0.25 -7.28 6.21
N LYS A 101 -1.01 -7.27 5.10
CA LYS A 101 -2.21 -8.13 4.93
C LYS A 101 -1.91 -9.62 4.84
N TYR A 102 -0.81 -9.99 4.19
CA TYR A 102 -0.40 -11.39 3.97
C TYR A 102 0.73 -11.82 4.92
N SER A 103 0.58 -11.52 6.21
CA SER A 103 1.53 -11.94 7.25
C SER A 103 1.52 -13.46 7.47
N SER A 104 2.58 -14.00 8.08
CA SER A 104 2.71 -15.43 8.36
C SER A 104 1.66 -15.89 9.39
N GLY A 105 0.73 -16.77 9.00
CA GLY A 105 -0.15 -17.46 9.94
C GLY A 105 -1.61 -17.60 9.52
N ASN A 106 -2.06 -16.87 8.49
CA ASN A 106 -3.45 -16.89 8.04
C ASN A 106 -3.64 -17.79 6.81
N ASN A 107 -4.79 -18.47 6.70
CA ASN A 107 -5.20 -19.19 5.48
C ASN A 107 -5.52 -18.19 4.36
N THR A 108 -4.46 -17.63 3.77
CA THR A 108 -4.47 -16.56 2.79
C THR A 108 -3.87 -17.05 1.47
N PRO A 109 -4.20 -16.42 0.33
CA PRO A 109 -3.69 -16.84 -0.98
C PRO A 109 -2.19 -16.61 -1.15
N LEU A 110 -1.62 -15.68 -0.38
CA LEU A 110 -0.20 -15.33 -0.38
C LEU A 110 0.34 -15.29 1.04
N LYS A 111 1.63 -15.55 1.21
CA LYS A 111 2.36 -15.40 2.47
C LYS A 111 3.63 -14.59 2.24
N LEU A 112 3.83 -13.51 2.99
CA LEU A 112 5.11 -12.80 3.00
C LEU A 112 6.19 -13.71 3.58
N VAL A 113 7.22 -14.02 2.79
CA VAL A 113 8.32 -14.91 3.19
C VAL A 113 9.67 -14.21 3.22
N HIS A 114 9.78 -13.04 2.60
CA HIS A 114 10.98 -12.21 2.67
C HIS A 114 10.63 -10.73 2.50
N SER A 115 11.36 -9.89 3.24
CA SER A 115 11.41 -8.44 3.07
C SER A 115 12.85 -7.98 3.11
N SER A 116 13.22 -7.02 2.26
CA SER A 116 14.54 -6.40 2.29
C SER A 116 14.79 -5.68 3.63
N PRO A 117 16.06 -5.52 4.07
CA PRO A 117 16.41 -4.93 5.38
C PRO A 117 15.79 -3.56 5.65
N GLY A 118 15.65 -2.70 4.64
CA GLY A 118 15.05 -1.37 4.77
C GLY A 118 13.58 -1.36 5.22
N PHE A 119 12.90 -2.51 5.17
CA PHE A 119 11.55 -2.64 5.72
C PHE A 119 11.55 -2.72 7.25
N SER A 120 12.56 -3.36 7.84
CA SER A 120 12.71 -3.57 9.28
C SER A 120 13.64 -2.57 9.97
N ASP A 121 14.36 -1.75 9.22
CA ASP A 121 15.17 -0.65 9.74
C ASP A 121 14.26 0.36 10.45
N ASP A 122 14.78 1.15 11.39
CA ASP A 122 14.09 2.22 12.12
C ASP A 122 14.51 3.64 11.69
N GLU A 123 15.44 3.77 10.74
CA GLU A 123 15.89 5.06 10.22
C GLU A 123 14.79 5.83 9.48
N ASN A 124 14.70 7.15 9.72
CA ASN A 124 13.78 8.04 9.01
C ASN A 124 14.28 8.32 7.59
N GLY A 125 13.38 8.74 6.70
CA GLY A 125 13.70 9.11 5.32
C GLY A 125 13.30 8.05 4.29
N GLN A 126 13.90 8.13 3.11
CA GLN A 126 13.52 7.30 1.96
C GLN A 126 13.95 5.83 2.17
N ILE A 127 12.99 4.92 1.99
CA ILE A 127 13.18 3.49 2.09
C ILE A 127 12.71 2.80 0.80
N ASN A 128 13.54 1.88 0.31
CA ASN A 128 13.29 1.07 -0.86
C ASN A 128 13.09 -0.37 -0.40
N ILE A 129 11.90 -0.91 -0.64
CA ILE A 129 11.44 -2.15 -0.02
C ILE A 129 11.16 -3.18 -1.11
N VAL A 130 11.83 -4.32 -1.05
CA VAL A 130 11.52 -5.50 -1.87
C VAL A 130 10.84 -6.54 -0.99
N LEU A 131 9.66 -6.99 -1.41
CA LEU A 131 8.85 -7.98 -0.72
C LEU A 131 8.69 -9.21 -1.61
N VAL A 132 8.85 -10.39 -1.04
CA VAL A 132 8.60 -11.66 -1.73
C VAL A 132 7.48 -12.40 -1.03
N TYR A 133 6.43 -12.67 -1.79
CA TYR A 133 5.28 -13.44 -1.35
C TYR A 133 5.30 -14.84 -1.97
N GLU A 134 5.18 -15.85 -1.13
CA GLU A 134 4.95 -17.23 -1.55
C GLU A 134 3.46 -17.43 -1.88
N ILE A 135 3.18 -18.18 -2.94
CA ILE A 135 1.81 -18.51 -3.35
C ILE A 135 1.36 -19.73 -2.55
N ASN A 136 0.26 -19.62 -1.82
CA ASN A 136 -0.32 -20.74 -1.10
C ASN A 136 -1.11 -21.64 -2.07
N GLN A 137 -0.50 -22.76 -2.47
CA GLN A 137 -1.12 -23.73 -3.38
C GLN A 137 -2.36 -24.42 -2.80
N ASN A 138 -2.50 -24.43 -1.48
CA ASN A 138 -3.61 -25.07 -0.77
C ASN A 138 -4.71 -24.08 -0.38
N TYR A 139 -4.62 -22.83 -0.83
CA TYR A 139 -5.63 -21.83 -0.50
C TYR A 139 -6.98 -22.19 -1.12
N VAL A 140 -8.01 -22.27 -0.27
CA VAL A 140 -9.40 -22.44 -0.68
C VAL A 140 -10.16 -21.16 -0.32
N PRO A 141 -10.69 -20.42 -1.30
CA PRO A 141 -11.52 -19.24 -1.04
C PRO A 141 -12.76 -19.59 -0.22
N SER A 142 -13.08 -18.79 0.79
CA SER A 142 -14.23 -19.00 1.69
C SER A 142 -15.58 -19.03 0.96
N ASN A 143 -15.66 -18.45 -0.25
CA ASN A 143 -16.88 -18.40 -1.06
C ASN A 143 -17.10 -19.67 -1.91
N LEU A 144 -16.19 -20.65 -1.80
CA LEU A 144 -16.26 -21.96 -2.48
C LEU A 144 -16.46 -23.12 -1.49
N GLN A 145 -16.69 -22.82 -0.20
CA GLN A 145 -17.16 -23.76 0.82
C GLN A 145 -18.66 -23.60 1.03
#